data_AF-A0A942BUS9-F1
#
_entry.id   AF-A0A942BUS9-F1
#
_cell.length_a   1.000
_cell.length_b   1.000
_cell.length_c   1.000
_cell.angle_alpha   90.00
_cell.angle_beta   90.00
_cell.angle_gamma   90.00
#
_symmetry.space_group_name_H-M   'P 1'
#
loop_
_entity.id
_entity.type
_entity.pdbx_description
1 polymer ?
#
loop_
_entity_poly.entity_id
_entity_poly.type
_entity_poly.pdbx_seq_one_letter_code
_entity_poly.pdbx_strand_id
1 'polypeptide(L)'
;MQRRILIIDDHDDLASALGEVFSHVGHEVRCLGSRAEAIELGPLETFDVVISDLDVSSAPGSAPTDCGVARCLPNPTFAEGIDRLKVFKLCAALFRQEDFVEDELRQIVATVLDYKIRFVDKEDDVQTLVEHIEFELPSVISLMHIVLEYLMKRVEKVGVVKPERSNLFVALDEAFVNAVKHGNKFDTTKIVRIAAEISPAEAKFTVEDEGDGFDVNTIPDPLDPDNLFKTSGRGVLFIYNIMDEVKYNDRGNRLTMVKKAVDPTDAAT
;
A
#
# COMPACT_ATOMS: atom_id res chain seq x y z
N MET A 1 -6.20 -6.41 -23.56
CA MET A 1 -5.45 -5.56 -24.52
C MET A 1 -3.96 -5.75 -24.23
N GLN A 2 -3.05 -5.43 -25.15
CA GLN A 2 -1.62 -5.52 -24.83
C GLN A 2 -1.26 -4.35 -23.90
N ARG A 3 -0.80 -4.66 -22.68
CA ARG A 3 -0.38 -3.69 -21.66
C ARG A 3 1.12 -3.83 -21.48
N ARG A 4 1.81 -2.73 -21.18
CA ARG A 4 3.24 -2.70 -20.89
C ARG A 4 3.45 -2.80 -19.39
N ILE A 5 4.02 -3.90 -18.94
CA ILE A 5 4.24 -4.20 -17.53
C ILE A 5 5.76 -4.25 -17.28
N LEU A 6 6.23 -3.45 -16.32
CA LEU A 6 7.60 -3.51 -15.84
C LEU A 6 7.62 -4.22 -14.49
N ILE A 7 8.51 -5.19 -14.34
CA ILE A 7 8.75 -5.90 -13.08
C ILE A 7 10.21 -5.71 -12.70
N ILE A 8 10.45 -5.29 -11.46
CA ILE A 8 11.78 -5.06 -10.90
C ILE A 8 11.87 -5.95 -9.66
N ASP A 9 12.73 -6.96 -9.70
CA ASP A 9 12.87 -7.98 -8.64
C ASP A 9 14.33 -8.40 -8.53
N ASP A 10 14.92 -8.28 -7.35
CA ASP A 10 16.32 -8.64 -7.08
C ASP A 10 16.54 -10.13 -6.81
N HIS A 11 15.47 -10.88 -6.53
CA HIS A 11 15.51 -12.31 -6.26
C HIS A 11 14.98 -13.17 -7.43
N ASP A 12 14.49 -12.55 -8.51
CA ASP A 12 13.96 -13.13 -9.77
C ASP A 12 12.75 -14.09 -9.62
N ASP A 13 12.46 -14.61 -8.42
CA ASP A 13 11.36 -15.54 -8.16
C ASP A 13 9.98 -14.95 -8.55
N LEU A 14 9.71 -13.69 -8.18
CA LEU A 14 8.44 -13.01 -8.51
C LEU A 14 8.44 -12.56 -9.96
N ALA A 15 9.55 -12.03 -10.47
CA ALA A 15 9.69 -11.57 -11.85
C ALA A 15 9.52 -12.69 -12.88
N SER A 16 10.15 -13.84 -12.67
CA SER A 16 10.01 -15.00 -13.56
C SER A 16 8.57 -15.50 -13.56
N ALA A 17 7.96 -15.67 -12.39
CA ALA A 17 6.62 -16.21 -12.24
C ALA A 17 5.54 -15.28 -12.85
N LEU A 18 5.60 -13.98 -12.58
CA LEU A 18 4.69 -13.00 -13.18
C LEU A 18 4.97 -12.76 -14.66
N GLY A 19 6.25 -12.82 -15.06
CA GLY A 19 6.69 -12.69 -16.45
C GLY A 19 6.05 -13.72 -17.36
N GLU A 20 6.05 -14.99 -16.95
CA GLU A 20 5.39 -16.08 -17.67
C GLU A 20 3.88 -15.86 -17.78
N VAL A 21 3.22 -15.54 -16.65
CA VAL A 21 1.76 -15.37 -16.59
C VAL A 21 1.30 -14.22 -17.48
N PHE A 22 1.89 -13.04 -17.34
CA PHE A 22 1.47 -11.87 -18.10
C PHE A 22 1.84 -11.96 -19.59
N SER A 23 2.96 -12.59 -19.92
CA SER A 23 3.32 -12.85 -21.33
C SER A 23 2.33 -13.84 -21.97
N HIS A 24 1.87 -14.86 -21.24
CA HIS A 24 0.88 -15.81 -21.73
C HIS A 24 -0.49 -15.17 -22.01
N VAL A 25 -0.87 -14.18 -21.20
CA VAL A 25 -2.10 -13.37 -21.39
C VAL A 25 -1.95 -12.38 -22.58
N GLY A 26 -0.72 -12.18 -23.07
CA GLY A 26 -0.43 -11.34 -24.24
C GLY A 26 -0.02 -9.90 -23.89
N HIS A 27 0.41 -9.64 -22.67
CA HIS A 27 1.01 -8.36 -22.28
C HIS A 27 2.49 -8.28 -22.67
N GLU A 28 3.00 -7.07 -22.86
CA GLU A 28 4.43 -6.82 -23.06
C GLU A 28 5.07 -6.68 -21.68
N VAL A 29 5.86 -7.67 -21.27
CA VAL A 29 6.51 -7.70 -19.95
C VAL A 29 8.00 -7.44 -20.09
N ARG A 30 8.52 -6.58 -19.23
CA ARG A 30 9.95 -6.36 -19.07
C ARG A 30 10.33 -6.63 -17.62
N CYS A 31 11.33 -7.48 -17.40
CA CYS A 31 11.86 -7.79 -16.08
C CYS A 31 13.26 -7.19 -15.94
N LEU A 32 13.56 -6.61 -14.77
CA LEU A 32 14.85 -6.04 -14.40
C LEU A 32 15.27 -6.57 -13.04
N GLY A 33 16.58 -6.76 -12.85
CA GLY A 33 17.14 -7.33 -11.61
C GLY A 33 17.48 -6.31 -10.54
N SER A 34 17.46 -5.01 -10.87
CA SER A 34 17.93 -3.99 -9.94
C SER A 34 17.29 -2.61 -10.16
N ARG A 35 17.31 -1.80 -9.11
CA ARG A 35 16.90 -0.38 -9.16
C ARG A 35 17.73 0.42 -10.17
N ALA A 36 19.02 0.14 -10.29
CA ALA A 36 19.92 0.86 -11.19
C ALA A 36 19.53 0.66 -12.67
N GLU A 37 19.22 -0.58 -13.06
CA GLU A 37 18.72 -0.89 -14.40
C GLU A 37 17.41 -0.16 -14.72
N ALA A 38 16.52 -0.03 -13.73
CA ALA A 38 15.25 0.67 -13.91
C ALA A 38 15.45 2.18 -14.15
N ILE A 39 16.47 2.79 -13.54
CA ILE A 39 16.81 4.20 -13.76
C ILE A 39 17.43 4.39 -15.16
N GLU A 40 18.32 3.48 -15.57
CA GLU A 40 18.95 3.52 -16.90
C GLU A 40 17.98 3.28 -18.05
N LEU A 41 16.87 2.57 -17.78
CA LEU A 41 15.83 2.28 -18.76
C LEU A 41 15.17 3.55 -19.34
N GLY A 42 15.14 4.64 -18.57
CA GLY A 42 14.46 5.89 -18.93
C GLY A 42 13.11 6.08 -18.22
N PRO A 43 12.16 6.85 -18.79
CA PRO A 43 10.92 7.21 -18.11
C PRO A 43 10.03 5.99 -17.87
N LEU A 44 9.87 5.61 -16.60
CA LEU A 44 9.01 4.51 -16.17
C LEU A 44 7.54 4.79 -16.45
N GLU A 45 7.21 6.06 -16.72
CA GLU A 45 5.88 6.52 -17.13
C GLU A 45 5.41 5.93 -18.47
N THR A 46 6.33 5.30 -19.20
CA THR A 46 5.99 4.54 -20.39
C THR A 46 5.27 3.23 -20.08
N PHE A 47 5.35 2.69 -18.88
CA PHE A 47 4.65 1.45 -18.52
C PHE A 47 3.26 1.71 -17.95
N ASP A 48 2.31 0.84 -18.28
CA ASP A 48 0.94 0.91 -17.74
C ASP A 48 0.90 0.45 -16.27
N VAL A 49 1.75 -0.53 -15.93
CA VAL A 49 1.92 -1.07 -14.56
C VAL A 49 3.40 -1.27 -14.28
N VAL A 50 3.86 -0.81 -13.12
CA VAL A 50 5.22 -1.04 -12.60
C VAL A 50 5.12 -1.77 -11.27
N ILE A 51 5.77 -2.92 -11.18
CA ILE A 51 5.88 -3.75 -9.99
C ILE A 51 7.35 -3.70 -9.55
N SER A 52 7.60 -3.33 -8.31
CA SER A 52 8.93 -3.31 -7.72
C SER A 52 8.89 -4.13 -6.44
N ASP A 53 9.75 -5.13 -6.32
CA ASP A 53 10.00 -5.90 -5.11
C ASP A 53 11.51 -5.92 -4.88
N LEU A 54 11.99 -5.19 -3.88
CA LEU A 54 13.41 -4.95 -3.67
C LEU A 54 13.77 -5.09 -2.19
N ASP A 55 14.86 -5.79 -1.89
CA ASP A 55 15.48 -5.72 -0.58
C ASP A 55 16.45 -4.54 -0.54
N VAL A 56 16.15 -3.55 0.32
CA VAL A 56 17.00 -2.37 0.51
C VAL A 56 17.73 -2.48 1.84
N SER A 57 19.05 -2.44 1.81
CA SER A 57 19.89 -2.37 3.01
C SER A 57 20.23 -0.94 3.38
N SER A 58 20.47 -0.68 4.67
CA SER A 58 20.84 0.65 5.20
C SER A 58 22.31 1.03 4.93
N ALA A 59 23.06 0.22 4.18
CA ALA A 59 24.48 0.45 3.91
C ALA A 59 24.73 1.81 3.20
N PRO A 60 25.84 2.51 3.50
CA PRO A 60 26.16 3.76 2.84
C PRO A 60 26.36 3.53 1.33
N GLY A 61 25.47 4.09 0.51
CA GLY A 61 25.45 3.95 -0.95
C GLY A 61 24.31 3.09 -1.52
N SER A 62 23.52 2.39 -0.69
CA SER A 62 22.31 1.64 -1.11
C SER A 62 21.00 2.39 -0.85
N ALA A 63 21.03 3.44 -0.02
CA ALA A 63 19.90 4.34 0.14
C ALA A 63 19.62 5.09 -1.17
N PRO A 64 18.35 5.31 -1.55
CA PRO A 64 18.04 6.06 -2.77
C PRO A 64 18.63 7.48 -2.68
N THR A 65 19.65 7.77 -3.49
CA THR A 65 20.18 9.14 -3.65
C THR A 65 19.18 10.05 -4.37
N ASP A 66 18.20 9.46 -5.05
CA ASP A 66 17.19 10.16 -5.82
C ASP A 66 15.88 10.27 -5.03
N CYS A 67 15.83 11.26 -4.14
CA CYS A 67 14.58 11.79 -3.63
C CYS A 67 13.77 12.39 -4.79
N GLY A 68 12.89 11.58 -5.41
CA GLY A 68 11.80 12.07 -6.25
C GLY A 68 11.99 12.04 -7.78
N VAL A 69 13.00 11.36 -8.32
CA VAL A 69 13.25 11.36 -9.78
C VAL A 69 12.37 10.37 -10.55
N ALA A 70 11.97 9.24 -9.95
CA ALA A 70 11.10 8.25 -10.59
C ALA A 70 9.87 7.96 -9.72
N ARG A 71 8.71 8.56 -10.06
CA ARG A 71 7.44 8.41 -9.33
C ARG A 71 7.07 6.96 -9.05
N CYS A 72 7.41 6.04 -9.95
CA CYS A 72 7.05 4.63 -9.86
C CYS A 72 8.02 3.77 -9.03
N LEU A 73 9.14 4.32 -8.55
CA LEU A 73 10.06 3.61 -7.65
C LEU A 73 9.75 3.94 -6.19
N PRO A 74 9.98 2.99 -5.27
CA PRO A 74 9.78 3.27 -3.85
C PRO A 74 10.87 4.21 -3.33
N ASN A 75 10.52 5.02 -2.35
CA ASN A 75 11.45 5.91 -1.66
C ASN A 75 11.42 5.64 -0.14
N PRO A 76 11.96 4.50 0.31
CA PRO A 76 11.90 4.13 1.71
C PRO A 76 12.68 5.12 2.57
N THR A 77 12.10 5.46 3.73
CA THR A 77 12.83 6.16 4.80
C THR A 77 13.24 5.11 5.83
N PHE A 78 14.54 5.00 6.11
CA PHE A 78 15.02 4.11 7.17
C PHE A 78 14.75 4.73 8.53
N ALA A 79 14.03 4.01 9.40
CA ALA A 79 14.03 4.34 10.82
C ALA A 79 15.34 3.86 11.48
N GLU A 80 15.73 4.49 12.59
CA GLU A 80 16.94 4.13 13.32
C GLU A 80 16.91 2.66 13.76
N GLY A 81 17.96 1.90 13.45
CA GLY A 81 18.11 0.50 13.86
C GLY A 81 17.53 -0.56 12.90
N ILE A 82 17.04 -0.16 11.73
CA ILE A 82 16.59 -1.10 10.68
C ILE A 82 17.72 -1.34 9.67
N ASP A 83 18.26 -2.56 9.64
CA ASP A 83 19.39 -2.93 8.77
C ASP A 83 18.96 -3.50 7.40
N ARG A 84 17.76 -4.12 7.34
CA ARG A 84 17.14 -4.63 6.10
C ARG A 84 15.68 -4.21 6.05
N LEU A 85 15.28 -3.67 4.90
CA LEU A 85 13.91 -3.28 4.62
C LEU A 85 13.47 -3.97 3.33
N LYS A 86 12.35 -4.71 3.41
CA LYS A 86 11.73 -5.29 2.22
C LYS A 86 10.75 -4.28 1.65
N VAL A 87 10.98 -3.87 0.41
CA VAL A 87 10.26 -2.75 -0.20
C VAL A 87 9.50 -3.24 -1.42
N PHE A 88 8.18 -3.19 -1.31
CA PHE A 88 7.28 -3.55 -2.39
C PHE A 88 6.50 -2.31 -2.86
N LYS A 89 6.45 -2.07 -4.18
CA LYS A 89 5.64 -1.01 -4.78
C LYS A 89 4.90 -1.52 -6.01
N LEU A 90 3.60 -1.25 -6.07
CA LEU A 90 2.76 -1.47 -7.23
C LEU A 90 2.19 -0.13 -7.71
N CYS A 91 2.65 0.34 -8.86
CA CYS A 91 2.20 1.58 -9.48
C CYS A 91 1.41 1.28 -10.75
N ALA A 92 0.15 1.68 -10.79
CA ALA A 92 -0.71 1.68 -11.98
C ALA A 92 -1.26 3.09 -12.25
N ALA A 93 -0.56 4.13 -11.80
CA ALA A 93 -0.99 5.53 -11.90
C ALA A 93 -1.14 6.03 -13.35
N LEU A 94 -0.55 5.31 -14.30
CA LEU A 94 -0.53 5.67 -15.72
C LEU A 94 -1.25 4.64 -16.59
N PHE A 95 -2.05 3.78 -15.97
CA PHE A 95 -2.96 2.89 -16.68
C PHE A 95 -3.89 3.75 -17.55
N ARG A 96 -3.69 3.68 -18.88
CA ARG A 96 -4.21 4.66 -19.85
C ARG A 96 -5.70 4.92 -19.65
N GLN A 97 -6.02 6.17 -19.32
CA GLN A 97 -7.38 6.62 -19.02
C GLN A 97 -8.32 6.56 -20.23
N GLU A 98 -7.77 6.66 -21.45
CA GLU A 98 -8.57 6.62 -22.70
C GLU A 98 -9.17 5.23 -22.98
N ASP A 99 -8.57 4.15 -22.44
CA ASP A 99 -9.00 2.76 -22.59
C ASP A 99 -9.03 2.04 -21.23
N PHE A 100 -9.56 2.72 -20.20
CA PHE A 100 -9.64 2.15 -18.85
C PHE A 100 -10.67 1.01 -18.79
N VAL A 101 -10.20 -0.20 -18.54
CA VAL A 101 -11.05 -1.37 -18.26
C VAL A 101 -10.78 -1.80 -16.82
N GLU A 102 -11.72 -1.51 -15.93
CA GLU A 102 -11.59 -1.76 -14.49
C GLU A 102 -11.24 -3.23 -14.19
N ASP A 103 -11.97 -4.17 -14.79
CA ASP A 103 -11.74 -5.60 -14.58
C ASP A 103 -10.37 -6.10 -15.05
N GLU A 104 -9.80 -5.49 -16.09
CA GLU A 104 -8.46 -5.84 -16.58
C GLU A 104 -7.41 -5.45 -15.54
N LEU A 105 -7.44 -4.20 -15.06
CA LEU A 105 -6.53 -3.75 -14.02
C LEU A 105 -6.73 -4.52 -12.71
N ARG A 106 -8.00 -4.77 -12.33
CA ARG A 106 -8.35 -5.57 -11.16
C ARG A 106 -7.72 -6.95 -11.22
N GLN A 107 -7.76 -7.61 -12.37
CA GLN A 107 -7.15 -8.92 -12.57
C GLN A 107 -5.63 -8.86 -12.49
N ILE A 108 -5.00 -7.85 -13.10
CA ILE A 108 -3.53 -7.68 -13.02
C ILE A 108 -3.11 -7.50 -11.56
N VAL A 109 -3.73 -6.58 -10.82
CA VAL A 109 -3.43 -6.30 -9.42
C VAL A 109 -3.66 -7.54 -8.55
N ALA A 110 -4.78 -8.24 -8.73
CA ALA A 110 -5.08 -9.48 -8.00
C ALA A 110 -4.00 -10.55 -8.24
N THR A 111 -3.58 -10.76 -9.49
CA THR A 111 -2.53 -11.72 -9.84
C THR A 111 -1.20 -11.35 -9.20
N VAL A 112 -0.79 -10.08 -9.27
CA VAL A 112 0.46 -9.62 -8.62
C VAL A 112 0.43 -9.92 -7.12
N LEU A 113 -0.65 -9.56 -6.44
CA LEU A 113 -0.75 -9.70 -4.99
C LEU A 113 -0.88 -11.15 -4.52
N ASP A 114 -1.57 -12.00 -5.28
CA ASP A 114 -1.63 -13.44 -5.02
C ASP A 114 -0.25 -14.10 -5.16
N TYR A 115 0.50 -13.78 -6.22
CA TYR A 115 1.87 -14.27 -6.38
C TYR A 115 2.76 -13.72 -5.27
N LYS A 116 2.67 -12.43 -4.96
CA LYS A 116 3.42 -11.83 -3.86
C LYS A 116 3.15 -12.55 -2.54
N ILE A 117 1.92 -12.95 -2.22
CA ILE A 117 1.64 -13.73 -1.00
C ILE A 117 2.34 -15.10 -1.02
N ARG A 118 2.41 -15.76 -2.19
CA ARG A 118 2.98 -17.11 -2.35
C ARG A 118 4.51 -17.14 -2.32
N PHE A 119 5.17 -16.14 -2.91
CA PHE A 119 6.63 -16.06 -2.99
C PHE A 119 7.27 -15.35 -1.79
N VAL A 120 6.46 -14.74 -0.93
CA VAL A 120 6.95 -14.11 0.29
C VAL A 120 7.03 -15.16 1.39
N ASP A 121 8.27 -15.52 1.74
CA ASP A 121 8.76 -16.11 3.00
C ASP A 121 9.19 -17.59 2.91
N LYS A 122 10.50 -17.78 2.71
CA LYS A 122 11.24 -18.84 3.41
C LYS A 122 11.12 -18.53 4.91
N GLU A 123 10.66 -19.47 5.71
CA GLU A 123 10.10 -19.28 7.06
C GLU A 123 11.02 -18.65 8.13
N ASP A 124 12.29 -18.35 7.85
CA ASP A 124 13.28 -18.16 8.92
C ASP A 124 13.44 -16.73 9.50
N ASP A 125 12.85 -15.67 8.93
CA ASP A 125 13.10 -14.28 9.42
C ASP A 125 11.86 -13.34 9.50
N VAL A 126 10.64 -13.87 9.66
CA VAL A 126 9.42 -13.00 9.68
C VAL A 126 9.37 -12.09 10.93
N GLN A 127 9.98 -12.49 12.04
CA GLN A 127 9.92 -11.78 13.32
C GLN A 127 10.85 -10.57 13.42
N THR A 128 11.73 -10.33 12.45
CA THR A 128 12.62 -9.15 12.39
C THR A 128 12.39 -8.33 11.11
N LEU A 129 11.48 -8.80 10.25
CA LEU A 129 11.19 -8.19 8.97
C LEU A 129 10.45 -6.86 9.17
N VAL A 130 11.00 -5.80 8.58
CA VAL A 130 10.26 -4.57 8.34
C VAL A 130 9.90 -4.52 6.87
N GLU A 131 8.61 -4.37 6.58
CA GLU A 131 8.09 -4.23 5.23
C GLU A 131 7.59 -2.82 4.98
N HIS A 132 7.97 -2.28 3.83
CA HIS A 132 7.44 -1.03 3.31
C HIS A 132 6.71 -1.32 1.99
N ILE A 133 5.40 -1.17 2.00
CA ILE A 133 4.50 -1.52 0.91
C ILE A 133 3.87 -0.24 0.38
N GLU A 134 3.95 0.01 -0.93
CA GLU A 134 3.34 1.17 -1.59
C GLU A 134 2.42 0.77 -2.74
N PHE A 135 1.30 1.47 -2.85
CA PHE A 135 0.36 1.38 -3.97
C PHE A 135 0.08 2.78 -4.52
N GLU A 136 0.13 2.93 -5.84
CA GLU A 136 -0.41 4.09 -6.55
C GLU A 136 -1.41 3.59 -7.59
N LEU A 137 -2.70 3.61 -7.25
CA LEU A 137 -3.74 2.98 -8.05
C LEU A 137 -4.86 3.97 -8.41
N PRO A 138 -5.54 3.79 -9.55
CA PRO A 138 -6.76 4.51 -9.87
C PRO A 138 -7.80 4.43 -8.75
N SER A 139 -8.56 5.51 -8.57
CA SER A 139 -9.52 5.69 -7.49
C SER A 139 -10.78 4.83 -7.66
N VAL A 140 -10.64 3.52 -7.45
CA VAL A 140 -11.68 2.51 -7.68
C VAL A 140 -11.80 1.59 -6.47
N ILE A 141 -13.03 1.45 -5.93
CA ILE A 141 -13.31 0.61 -4.75
C ILE A 141 -12.88 -0.85 -4.94
N SER A 142 -13.12 -1.43 -6.12
CA SER A 142 -12.77 -2.83 -6.38
C SER A 142 -11.27 -3.11 -6.26
N LEU A 143 -10.42 -2.15 -6.61
CA LEU A 143 -8.96 -2.22 -6.39
C LEU A 143 -8.62 -2.09 -4.91
N MET A 144 -9.28 -1.16 -4.20
CA MET A 144 -9.05 -0.95 -2.77
C MET A 144 -9.37 -2.20 -1.94
N HIS A 145 -10.41 -2.96 -2.28
CA HIS A 145 -10.73 -4.22 -1.60
C HIS A 145 -9.62 -5.27 -1.75
N ILE A 146 -9.01 -5.39 -2.93
CA ILE A 146 -7.90 -6.34 -3.15
C ILE A 146 -6.68 -5.92 -2.33
N VAL A 147 -6.37 -4.61 -2.32
CA VAL A 147 -5.29 -4.06 -1.50
C VAL A 147 -5.56 -4.29 -0.01
N LEU A 148 -6.80 -4.07 0.45
CA LEU A 148 -7.21 -4.31 1.83
C LEU A 148 -6.97 -5.76 2.25
N GLU A 149 -7.45 -6.73 1.47
CA GLU A 149 -7.25 -8.15 1.74
C GLU A 149 -5.76 -8.52 1.79
N TYR A 150 -4.96 -7.97 0.88
CA TYR A 150 -3.52 -8.18 0.87
C TYR A 150 -2.84 -7.63 2.13
N LEU A 151 -3.12 -6.37 2.48
CA LEU A 151 -2.55 -5.74 3.68
C LEU A 151 -2.94 -6.48 4.95
N MET A 152 -4.19 -6.93 5.08
CA MET A 152 -4.63 -7.72 6.23
C MET A 152 -3.84 -9.03 6.36
N LYS A 153 -3.61 -9.74 5.24
CA LYS A 153 -2.79 -10.96 5.24
C LYS A 153 -1.34 -10.67 5.62
N ARG A 154 -0.76 -9.53 5.23
CA ARG A 154 0.60 -9.13 5.62
C ARG A 154 0.70 -8.84 7.12
N VAL A 155 -0.24 -8.06 7.66
CA VAL A 155 -0.30 -7.75 9.10
C VAL A 155 -0.44 -9.01 9.94
N GLU A 156 -1.30 -9.94 9.52
CA GLU A 156 -1.47 -11.24 10.18
C GLU A 156 -0.18 -12.06 10.14
N LYS A 157 0.51 -12.10 9.00
CA LYS A 157 1.73 -12.88 8.83
C LYS A 157 2.91 -12.35 9.65
N VAL A 158 3.09 -11.03 9.71
CA VAL A 158 4.11 -10.38 10.55
C VAL A 158 3.77 -10.50 12.04
N GLY A 159 2.51 -10.75 12.37
CA GLY A 159 2.07 -11.03 13.74
C GLY A 159 1.83 -9.78 14.59
N VAL A 160 1.77 -8.60 13.97
CA VAL A 160 1.50 -7.32 14.66
C VAL A 160 0.16 -7.39 15.40
N VAL A 161 -0.82 -8.02 14.76
CA VAL A 161 -2.20 -7.99 15.21
C VAL A 161 -2.82 -9.36 15.02
N LYS A 162 -3.49 -9.88 16.05
CA LYS A 162 -4.26 -11.13 15.96
C LYS A 162 -5.59 -10.89 15.22
N PRO A 163 -5.93 -11.67 14.18
CA PRO A 163 -7.14 -11.50 13.38
C PRO A 163 -8.44 -11.49 14.20
N GLU A 164 -8.49 -12.33 15.22
CA GLU A 164 -9.68 -12.54 16.07
C GLU A 164 -10.00 -11.35 16.99
N ARG A 165 -9.08 -10.40 17.15
CA ARG A 165 -9.21 -9.27 18.09
C ARG A 165 -9.20 -7.90 17.44
N SER A 166 -9.00 -7.81 16.13
CA SER A 166 -8.77 -6.52 15.50
C SER A 166 -9.82 -6.12 14.49
N ASN A 167 -10.46 -5.00 14.78
CA ASN A 167 -11.33 -4.29 13.85
C ASN A 167 -10.53 -3.53 12.76
N LEU A 168 -9.23 -3.78 12.60
CA LEU A 168 -8.35 -3.09 11.63
C LEU A 168 -8.92 -3.08 10.21
N PHE A 169 -9.59 -4.16 9.80
CA PHE A 169 -10.29 -4.21 8.51
C PHE A 169 -11.26 -3.04 8.34
N VAL A 170 -12.06 -2.75 9.37
CA VAL A 170 -13.07 -1.66 9.35
C VAL A 170 -12.40 -0.30 9.23
N ALA A 171 -11.30 -0.07 9.95
CA ALA A 171 -10.58 1.20 9.88
C ALA A 171 -9.95 1.44 8.50
N LEU A 172 -9.33 0.41 7.92
CA LEU A 172 -8.74 0.49 6.58
C LEU A 172 -9.80 0.61 5.48
N ASP A 173 -10.88 -0.18 5.55
CA ASP A 173 -12.00 -0.11 4.61
C ASP A 173 -12.59 1.30 4.57
N GLU A 174 -12.83 1.87 5.76
CA GLU A 174 -13.36 3.22 5.88
C GLU A 174 -12.37 4.29 5.39
N ALA A 175 -11.06 4.12 5.63
CA ALA A 175 -10.05 5.01 5.08
C ALA A 175 -10.06 4.99 3.54
N PHE A 176 -10.16 3.81 2.93
CA PHE A 176 -10.22 3.66 1.47
C PHE A 176 -11.52 4.20 0.87
N VAL A 177 -12.65 3.94 1.51
CA VAL A 177 -13.94 4.52 1.10
C VAL A 177 -13.88 6.04 1.18
N ASN A 178 -13.29 6.61 2.23
CA ASN A 178 -13.12 8.06 2.36
C ASN A 178 -12.25 8.63 1.22
N ALA A 179 -11.12 8.00 0.91
CA ALA A 179 -10.25 8.43 -0.19
C ALA A 179 -10.98 8.39 -1.55
N VAL A 180 -11.66 7.28 -1.86
CA VAL A 180 -12.30 7.09 -3.18
C VAL A 180 -13.59 7.89 -3.33
N LYS A 181 -14.51 7.77 -2.37
CA LYS A 181 -15.86 8.36 -2.45
C LYS A 181 -15.88 9.83 -2.07
N HIS A 182 -15.17 10.21 -1.00
CA HIS A 182 -15.27 11.55 -0.43
C HIS A 182 -14.17 12.47 -0.96
N GLY A 183 -12.92 11.98 -1.00
CA GLY A 183 -11.78 12.71 -1.57
C GLY A 183 -11.87 12.83 -3.08
N ASN A 184 -11.73 11.70 -3.77
CA ASN A 184 -11.68 11.64 -5.24
C ASN A 184 -13.06 11.65 -5.92
N LYS A 185 -14.17 11.52 -5.19
CA LYS A 185 -15.55 11.58 -5.73
C LYS A 185 -15.82 10.55 -6.83
N PHE A 186 -15.25 9.35 -6.71
CA PHE A 186 -15.29 8.27 -7.71
C PHE A 186 -14.68 8.65 -9.07
N ASP A 187 -13.83 9.66 -9.11
CA ASP A 187 -13.11 10.03 -10.32
C ASP A 187 -11.98 9.04 -10.58
N THR A 188 -12.19 8.13 -11.53
CA THR A 188 -11.23 7.08 -11.90
C THR A 188 -9.96 7.62 -12.55
N THR A 189 -9.95 8.90 -12.95
CA THR A 189 -8.74 9.57 -13.45
C THR A 189 -7.80 10.00 -12.33
N LYS A 190 -8.29 10.04 -11.08
CA LYS A 190 -7.51 10.33 -9.89
C LYS A 190 -6.90 9.08 -9.29
N ILE A 191 -5.82 9.29 -8.57
CA ILE A 191 -5.04 8.25 -7.91
C ILE A 191 -5.32 8.26 -6.40
N VAL A 192 -5.33 7.08 -5.80
CA VAL A 192 -5.21 6.87 -4.36
C VAL A 192 -3.82 6.29 -4.10
N ARG A 193 -3.06 6.95 -3.23
CA ARG A 193 -1.74 6.51 -2.79
C ARG A 193 -1.88 5.85 -1.43
N ILE A 194 -1.40 4.62 -1.31
CA ILE A 194 -1.43 3.85 -0.07
C ILE A 194 -0.01 3.46 0.26
N ALA A 195 0.42 3.70 1.50
CA ALA A 195 1.66 3.18 2.04
C ALA A 195 1.37 2.39 3.31
N ALA A 196 2.06 1.28 3.52
CA ALA A 196 2.03 0.50 4.74
C ALA A 196 3.45 0.19 5.20
N GLU A 197 3.77 0.58 6.42
CA GLU A 197 5.00 0.23 7.13
C GLU A 197 4.62 -0.80 8.19
N ILE A 198 5.01 -2.06 8.00
CA ILE A 198 4.61 -3.18 8.85
C ILE A 198 5.86 -3.76 9.51
N SER A 199 5.84 -3.83 10.83
CA SER A 199 6.90 -4.39 11.66
C SER A 199 6.28 -5.18 12.81
N PRO A 200 7.03 -6.06 13.50
CA PRO A 200 6.54 -6.76 14.68
C PRO A 200 6.01 -5.85 15.79
N ALA A 201 6.46 -4.58 15.85
CA ALA A 201 6.06 -3.62 16.87
C ALA A 201 4.79 -2.84 16.51
N GLU A 202 4.58 -2.53 15.23
CA GLU A 202 3.45 -1.75 14.77
C GLU A 202 3.17 -1.91 13.28
N ALA A 203 1.93 -1.61 12.88
CA ALA A 203 1.49 -1.48 11.51
C ALA A 203 0.98 -0.04 11.30
N LYS A 204 1.68 0.70 10.47
CA LYS A 204 1.36 2.07 10.11
C LYS A 204 0.86 2.11 8.67
N PHE A 205 -0.27 2.76 8.46
CA PHE A 205 -0.89 2.94 7.14
C PHE A 205 -1.01 4.41 6.83
N THR A 206 -0.71 4.78 5.60
CA THR A 206 -0.97 6.11 5.05
C THR A 206 -1.83 5.98 3.80
N VAL A 207 -2.95 6.69 3.76
CA VAL A 207 -3.88 6.75 2.63
C VAL A 207 -4.01 8.20 2.20
N GLU A 208 -3.74 8.48 0.94
CA GLU A 208 -3.81 9.82 0.36
C GLU A 208 -4.61 9.83 -0.93
N ASP A 209 -5.53 10.78 -1.04
CA ASP A 209 -6.33 11.05 -2.23
C ASP A 209 -5.95 12.38 -2.90
N GLU A 210 -6.46 12.63 -4.10
CA GLU A 210 -6.24 13.85 -4.90
C GLU A 210 -7.46 14.80 -4.83
N GLY A 211 -8.28 14.65 -3.80
CA GLY A 211 -9.38 15.53 -3.45
C GLY A 211 -8.91 16.83 -2.81
N ASP A 212 -9.85 17.74 -2.59
CA ASP A 212 -9.59 19.03 -1.94
C ASP A 212 -9.25 18.88 -0.46
N GLY A 213 -9.53 17.71 0.11
CA GLY A 213 -9.43 17.42 1.53
C GLY A 213 -10.59 18.03 2.32
N PHE A 214 -10.49 18.03 3.65
CA PHE A 214 -11.50 18.57 4.53
C PHE A 214 -10.88 19.13 5.81
N ASP A 215 -11.58 20.02 6.50
CA ASP A 215 -11.08 20.59 7.75
C ASP A 215 -11.20 19.57 8.89
N VAL A 216 -10.06 19.02 9.29
CA VAL A 216 -9.93 18.02 10.35
C VAL A 216 -10.42 18.57 11.69
N ASN A 217 -10.33 19.88 11.92
CA ASN A 217 -10.79 20.51 13.16
C ASN A 217 -12.33 20.59 13.26
N THR A 218 -13.02 20.35 12.15
CA THR A 218 -14.49 20.27 12.14
C THR A 218 -15.00 18.87 12.45
N ILE A 219 -14.11 17.88 12.55
CA ILE A 219 -14.48 16.53 12.99
C ILE A 219 -14.93 16.65 14.46
N PRO A 220 -16.19 16.30 14.76
CA PRO A 220 -16.67 16.30 16.14
C PRO A 220 -15.84 15.34 17.00
N ASP A 221 -15.62 15.67 18.27
CA ASP A 221 -14.84 14.83 19.19
C ASP A 221 -15.39 13.39 19.18
N PRO A 222 -14.56 12.40 18.80
CA PRO A 222 -15.02 11.02 18.71
C PRO A 222 -15.38 10.38 20.05
N LEU A 223 -14.92 10.97 21.16
CA LEU A 223 -15.20 10.53 22.52
C LEU A 223 -16.50 11.14 23.10
N ASP A 224 -17.14 12.06 22.37
CA ASP A 224 -18.39 12.70 22.79
C ASP A 224 -19.60 11.77 22.50
N PRO A 225 -20.37 11.38 23.54
CA PRO A 225 -21.55 10.53 23.39
C PRO A 225 -22.61 11.07 22.41
N ASP A 226 -22.70 12.39 22.22
CA ASP A 226 -23.66 13.00 21.29
C ASP A 226 -23.29 12.76 19.81
N ASN A 227 -22.03 12.43 19.52
CA ASN A 227 -21.58 12.11 18.17
C ASN A 227 -21.84 10.64 17.78
N LEU A 228 -22.06 9.74 18.74
CA LEU A 228 -22.43 8.33 18.46
C LEU A 228 -23.79 8.20 17.74
N PHE A 229 -24.70 9.16 17.92
CA PHE A 229 -26.05 9.10 17.36
C PHE A 229 -26.21 9.76 15.98
N LYS A 230 -25.17 10.41 15.44
CA LYS A 230 -25.20 11.01 14.09
C LYS A 230 -25.14 9.94 12.99
N THR A 231 -25.89 10.12 11.90
CA THR A 231 -26.00 9.17 10.78
C THR A 231 -24.92 9.35 9.70
N SER A 232 -24.24 10.50 9.68
CA SER A 232 -23.09 10.81 8.83
C SER A 232 -21.85 11.08 9.68
N GLY A 233 -20.66 10.77 9.16
CA GLY A 233 -19.38 11.00 9.87
C GLY A 233 -18.93 9.87 10.82
N ARG A 234 -19.67 8.76 10.91
CA ARG A 234 -19.30 7.59 11.73
C ARG A 234 -17.99 6.93 11.30
N GLY A 235 -17.67 7.03 10.01
CA GLY A 235 -16.49 6.41 9.46
C GLY A 235 -15.20 6.83 10.15
N VAL A 236 -15.01 8.14 10.24
CA VAL A 236 -13.88 8.73 10.96
C VAL A 236 -13.86 8.28 12.43
N LEU A 237 -15.03 8.19 13.09
CA LEU A 237 -15.12 7.68 14.46
C LEU A 237 -14.62 6.24 14.60
N PHE A 238 -14.90 5.37 13.63
CA PHE A 238 -14.38 4.00 13.65
C PHE A 238 -12.85 4.00 13.56
N ILE A 239 -12.26 4.82 12.70
CA ILE A 239 -10.81 4.92 12.57
C ILE A 239 -10.18 5.34 13.91
N TYR A 240 -10.70 6.40 14.56
CA TYR A 240 -10.22 6.87 15.87
C TYR A 240 -10.42 5.85 17.01
N ASN A 241 -11.47 5.03 16.96
CA ASN A 241 -11.73 4.02 17.98
C ASN A 241 -10.90 2.74 17.83
N ILE A 242 -10.42 2.46 16.63
CA ILE A 242 -9.73 1.19 16.30
C ILE A 242 -8.21 1.36 16.31
N MET A 243 -7.73 2.49 15.79
CA MET A 243 -6.32 2.80 15.63
C MET A 243 -5.78 3.50 16.89
N ASP A 244 -4.51 3.26 17.22
CA ASP A 244 -3.89 3.83 18.43
C ASP A 244 -3.42 5.26 18.18
N GLU A 245 -3.01 5.57 16.95
CA GLU A 245 -2.68 6.94 16.51
C GLU A 245 -3.35 7.23 15.18
N VAL A 246 -3.90 8.44 15.04
CA VAL A 246 -4.58 8.91 13.83
C VAL A 246 -4.18 10.36 13.59
N LYS A 247 -3.66 10.65 12.40
CA LYS A 247 -3.23 11.99 12.01
C LYS A 247 -3.62 12.27 10.57
N TYR A 248 -4.25 13.40 10.34
CA TYR A 248 -4.44 13.95 9.00
C TYR A 248 -3.39 15.01 8.70
N ASN A 249 -3.08 15.24 7.43
CA ASN A 249 -2.32 16.42 7.00
C ASN A 249 -3.18 17.69 7.07
N ASP A 250 -2.55 18.86 6.94
CA ASP A 250 -3.24 20.17 7.03
C ASP A 250 -4.36 20.33 6.00
N ARG A 251 -4.20 19.70 4.82
CA ARG A 251 -5.23 19.71 3.77
C ARG A 251 -6.40 18.77 4.10
N GLY A 252 -6.19 17.72 4.90
CA GLY A 252 -7.18 16.69 5.20
C GLY A 252 -7.40 15.66 4.09
N ASN A 253 -6.49 15.54 3.13
CA ASN A 253 -6.55 14.53 2.05
C ASN A 253 -5.53 13.39 2.22
N ARG A 254 -4.75 13.41 3.31
CA ARG A 254 -3.84 12.34 3.68
C ARG A 254 -4.10 11.95 5.13
N LEU A 255 -4.46 10.69 5.33
CA LEU A 255 -4.64 10.05 6.62
C LEU A 255 -3.45 9.14 6.89
N THR A 256 -2.80 9.30 8.05
CA THR A 256 -1.84 8.36 8.62
C THR A 256 -2.44 7.77 9.89
N MET A 257 -2.40 6.45 10.01
CA MET A 257 -2.92 5.73 11.17
C MET A 257 -2.00 4.59 11.59
N VAL A 258 -1.81 4.43 12.89
CA VAL A 258 -0.88 3.46 13.48
C VAL A 258 -1.64 2.51 14.40
N LYS A 259 -1.38 1.22 14.24
CA LYS A 259 -1.79 0.17 15.17
C LYS A 259 -0.56 -0.48 15.79
N LYS A 260 -0.44 -0.40 17.10
CA LYS A 260 0.66 -1.00 17.86
C LYS A 260 0.37 -2.47 18.12
N ALA A 261 1.43 -3.27 18.18
CA ALA A 261 1.33 -4.65 18.59
C ALA A 261 0.81 -4.73 20.03
N VAL A 262 -0.06 -5.69 20.29
CA VAL A 262 -0.60 -5.90 21.64
C VAL A 262 0.50 -6.54 22.48
N ASP A 263 0.90 -5.86 23.56
CA ASP A 263 1.85 -6.41 24.52
C ASP A 263 1.33 -7.77 25.03
N PRO A 264 2.12 -8.86 24.99
CA PRO A 264 1.66 -10.18 25.43
C PRO A 264 1.19 -10.21 26.89
N THR A 265 1.57 -9.21 27.69
CA THR A 265 1.18 -9.02 29.09
C THR A 265 -0.26 -8.52 29.29
N ASP A 266 -0.85 -7.81 28.32
CA ASP A 266 -2.22 -7.26 28.43
C ASP A 266 -3.32 -8.28 28.08
N ALA A 267 -2.96 -9.45 27.58
CA ALA A 267 -3.92 -10.50 27.20
C ALA A 267 -4.39 -11.38 28.38
N ALA A 268 -3.87 -11.16 29.60
CA ALA A 268 -4.08 -12.00 30.77
C ALA A 268 -4.97 -11.37 31.88
N THR A 269 -5.64 -10.26 31.62
CA THR A 269 -6.57 -9.61 32.56
C THR A 269 -7.98 -9.57 31.98
#